data_AF-A0A2C9V046-F1
#
_entry.id   AF-A0A2C9V046-F1
#
_cell.length_a   1.000
_cell.length_b   1.000
_cell.length_c   1.000
_cell.angle_alpha   90.00
_cell.angle_beta   90.00
_cell.angle_gamma   90.00
#
_symmetry.space_group_name_H-M   'P 1'
#
loop_
_entity.id
_entity.type
_entity.pdbx_description
1 polymer ?
#
loop_
_entity_poly.entity_id
_entity_poly.type
_entity_poly.pdbx_seq_one_letter_code
_entity_poly.pdbx_strand_id
1 'polypeptide(L)'
;MDFSTLQSRASTAYFPPHRTQLHPRMHLNSFSSPYQPSQNPNNKSQIHKFLILFIFLLTVPFLFYLFSTAQKIHHSSKFAEPKSKFFSVLIDSGLYGSRVRVYELLAEGTMPFTDGSMPLIAGSMKVRSGLAGFAENPENAGDLVDRLVKFAKGRVPKKEWGNTKVQLMAGGEKVDRLELKVREMILESCRRVLRESGFAFKEEWARFIAVEHLFNVSDQRARDKQEWS
;
A
#
# COMPACT_ATOMS: atom_id res chain seq x y z
N MET A 1 1.43 134.16 -10.70
CA MET A 1 2.39 133.48 -9.81
C MET A 1 2.37 132.01 -10.16
N ASP A 2 3.55 131.49 -10.47
CA ASP A 2 4.09 130.16 -10.09
C ASP A 2 3.26 128.86 -10.22
N PHE A 3 3.71 128.07 -11.20
CA PHE A 3 4.18 126.68 -11.10
C PHE A 3 3.33 125.52 -10.54
N SER A 4 3.20 124.50 -11.41
CA SER A 4 3.30 123.05 -11.12
C SER A 4 2.10 122.39 -10.39
N THR A 5 1.80 121.09 -10.56
CA THR A 5 2.66 119.94 -10.89
C THR A 5 1.87 118.77 -11.53
N LEU A 6 2.54 117.96 -12.37
CA LEU A 6 2.45 116.50 -12.66
C LEU A 6 1.36 115.67 -11.92
N GLN A 7 0.77 114.55 -12.39
CA GLN A 7 0.94 113.60 -13.53
C GLN A 7 -0.34 112.71 -13.58
N SER A 8 -0.63 111.72 -14.44
CA SER A 8 -0.08 111.09 -15.67
C SER A 8 -1.27 110.40 -16.41
N ARG A 9 -1.37 110.33 -17.75
CA ARG A 9 -0.80 109.31 -18.68
C ARG A 9 -0.89 107.85 -18.15
N ALA A 10 -1.37 106.81 -18.86
CA ALA A 10 -2.18 106.59 -20.09
C ALA A 10 -2.63 105.08 -20.02
N SER A 11 -3.13 104.33 -21.02
CA SER A 11 -3.20 104.48 -22.47
C SER A 11 -4.35 103.66 -23.07
N THR A 12 -4.95 104.22 -24.12
CA THR A 12 -5.69 103.49 -25.16
C THR A 12 -4.86 102.40 -25.83
N ALA A 13 -5.50 101.28 -26.22
CA ALA A 13 -5.21 100.60 -27.49
C ALA A 13 -6.46 99.85 -27.99
N TYR A 14 -6.88 100.19 -29.21
CA TYR A 14 -7.98 99.60 -29.98
C TYR A 14 -7.40 98.56 -30.98
N PHE A 15 -8.21 98.15 -31.98
CA PHE A 15 -7.88 97.38 -33.20
C PHE A 15 -8.26 95.87 -33.21
N PRO A 16 -8.69 95.33 -34.39
CA PRO A 16 -9.92 94.53 -34.45
C PRO A 16 -9.68 93.12 -35.11
N PRO A 17 -10.69 92.33 -35.52
CA PRO A 17 -10.55 90.87 -35.64
C PRO A 17 -9.97 90.37 -36.97
N HIS A 18 -9.36 89.19 -36.95
CA HIS A 18 -9.09 88.39 -38.15
C HIS A 18 -9.30 86.89 -37.90
N ARG A 19 -9.70 86.13 -38.94
CA ARG A 19 -9.84 84.67 -38.92
C ARG A 19 -8.56 84.00 -39.43
N THR A 20 -8.01 83.05 -38.66
CA THR A 20 -7.15 81.93 -39.10
C THR A 20 -7.42 80.74 -38.14
N GLN A 21 -7.81 79.56 -38.65
CA GLN A 21 -7.03 78.29 -38.70
C GLN A 21 -6.58 77.71 -37.33
N LEU A 22 -6.74 76.40 -36.99
CA LEU A 22 -7.28 75.21 -37.69
C LEU A 22 -7.87 74.16 -36.68
N HIS A 23 -7.74 72.84 -36.88
CA HIS A 23 -8.37 71.74 -36.08
C HIS A 23 -7.58 71.30 -34.81
N PRO A 24 -8.18 70.55 -33.86
CA PRO A 24 -8.34 69.08 -34.01
C PRO A 24 -9.70 68.48 -33.55
N ARG A 25 -9.89 67.17 -33.89
CA ARG A 25 -11.02 66.30 -33.52
C ARG A 25 -11.25 66.19 -31.99
N MET A 26 -12.51 66.01 -31.57
CA MET A 26 -12.96 64.77 -30.90
C MET A 26 -14.50 64.61 -30.87
N HIS A 27 -14.97 63.38 -30.64
CA HIS A 27 -16.36 62.92 -30.83
C HIS A 27 -17.34 63.37 -29.74
N LEU A 28 -18.61 63.55 -30.13
CA LEU A 28 -19.71 62.81 -29.48
C LEU A 28 -20.83 62.52 -30.49
N ASN A 29 -21.22 61.25 -30.64
CA ASN A 29 -22.17 60.84 -31.67
C ASN A 29 -23.62 61.09 -31.23
N SER A 30 -24.35 61.90 -31.99
CA SER A 30 -25.82 61.89 -32.00
C SER A 30 -26.30 60.77 -32.92
N PHE A 31 -26.95 59.72 -32.41
CA PHE A 31 -27.82 58.87 -33.24
C PHE A 31 -29.04 58.35 -32.48
N SER A 32 -30.19 58.58 -33.10
CA SER A 32 -31.50 58.04 -32.75
C SER A 32 -31.60 56.53 -32.98
N SER A 33 -32.51 55.88 -32.24
CA SER A 33 -32.86 54.47 -32.38
C SER A 33 -33.22 54.08 -33.82
N PRO A 34 -32.86 52.87 -34.25
CA PRO A 34 -33.93 51.94 -34.66
C PRO A 34 -33.71 50.47 -34.21
N TYR A 35 -34.79 49.69 -34.36
CA TYR A 35 -34.92 48.22 -34.19
C TYR A 35 -35.00 47.64 -32.76
N GLN A 36 -36.22 47.19 -32.40
CA GLN A 36 -36.38 45.97 -31.61
C GLN A 36 -36.21 44.75 -32.54
N PRO A 37 -35.44 43.72 -32.15
CA PRO A 37 -35.46 42.44 -32.85
C PRO A 37 -36.72 41.65 -32.48
N SER A 38 -37.51 41.26 -33.49
CA SER A 38 -38.58 40.28 -33.32
C SER A 38 -37.99 38.95 -32.83
N GLN A 39 -38.20 38.61 -31.56
CA GLN A 39 -37.84 37.29 -31.05
C GLN A 39 -38.88 36.27 -31.53
N ASN A 40 -38.59 35.60 -32.64
CA ASN A 40 -39.32 34.40 -33.04
C ASN A 40 -39.18 33.35 -31.90
N PRO A 41 -40.27 33.02 -31.15
CA PRO A 41 -40.18 32.17 -29.97
C PRO A 41 -39.74 30.74 -30.30
N ASN A 42 -39.91 30.32 -31.56
CA ASN A 42 -39.57 28.98 -32.02
C ASN A 42 -38.04 28.74 -31.96
N ASN A 43 -37.23 29.73 -32.36
CA ASN A 43 -35.76 29.61 -32.40
C ASN A 43 -35.14 29.53 -30.99
N LYS A 44 -35.70 30.27 -30.01
CA LYS A 44 -35.23 30.21 -28.62
C LYS A 44 -35.43 28.82 -28.02
N SER A 45 -36.57 28.17 -28.31
CA SER A 45 -36.83 26.79 -27.89
C SER A 45 -35.83 25.79 -28.50
N GLN A 46 -35.45 25.98 -29.77
CA GLN A 46 -34.48 25.10 -30.44
C GLN A 46 -33.06 25.30 -29.89
N ILE A 47 -32.64 26.53 -29.65
CA ILE A 47 -31.33 26.82 -29.02
C ILE A 47 -31.23 26.17 -27.64
N HIS A 48 -32.28 26.26 -26.80
CA HIS A 48 -32.29 25.57 -25.50
C HIS A 48 -32.23 24.04 -25.64
N LYS A 49 -32.90 23.44 -26.62
CA LYS A 49 -32.82 21.99 -26.89
C LYS A 49 -31.40 21.57 -27.32
N PHE A 50 -30.77 22.30 -28.25
CA PHE A 50 -29.38 22.03 -28.66
C PHE A 50 -28.39 22.23 -27.50
N LEU A 51 -28.59 23.24 -26.66
CA LEU A 51 -27.74 23.52 -25.50
C LEU A 51 -27.87 22.42 -24.43
N ILE A 52 -29.08 21.93 -24.15
CA ILE A 52 -29.31 20.76 -23.28
C ILE A 52 -28.63 19.52 -23.86
N LEU A 53 -28.77 19.26 -25.17
CA LEU A 53 -28.15 18.13 -25.84
C LEU A 53 -26.62 18.20 -25.79
N PHE A 54 -26.03 19.39 -25.94
CA PHE A 54 -24.58 19.61 -25.74
C PHE A 54 -24.13 19.37 -24.29
N ILE A 55 -24.92 19.80 -23.30
CA ILE A 55 -24.63 19.53 -21.89
C ILE A 55 -24.65 18.02 -21.63
N PHE A 56 -25.64 17.28 -22.12
CA PHE A 56 -25.66 15.81 -21.99
C PHE A 56 -24.48 15.16 -22.71
N LEU A 57 -24.16 15.61 -23.93
CA LEU A 57 -23.04 15.10 -24.73
C LEU A 57 -21.66 15.29 -24.05
N LEU A 58 -21.50 16.32 -23.23
CA LEU A 58 -20.26 16.57 -22.46
C LEU A 58 -20.29 15.93 -21.07
N THR A 59 -21.42 15.95 -20.37
CA THR A 59 -21.54 15.43 -19.00
C THR A 59 -21.53 13.91 -18.94
N VAL A 60 -22.17 13.20 -19.88
CA VAL A 60 -22.18 11.73 -19.91
C VAL A 60 -20.77 11.12 -20.04
N PRO A 61 -19.93 11.50 -21.03
CA PRO A 61 -18.56 10.98 -21.09
C PRO A 61 -17.67 11.48 -19.95
N PHE A 62 -17.92 12.68 -19.40
CA PHE A 62 -17.20 13.17 -18.23
C PHE A 62 -17.52 12.37 -16.97
N LEU A 63 -18.81 12.08 -16.70
CA LEU A 63 -19.24 11.20 -15.62
C LEU A 63 -18.75 9.77 -15.84
N PHE A 64 -18.78 9.27 -17.08
CA PHE A 64 -18.23 7.95 -17.42
C PHE A 64 -16.71 7.88 -17.21
N TYR A 65 -15.97 8.95 -17.53
CA TYR A 65 -14.53 9.06 -17.28
C TYR A 65 -14.22 9.15 -15.78
N LEU A 66 -14.97 9.95 -15.02
CA LEU A 66 -14.86 10.01 -13.57
C LEU A 66 -15.19 8.65 -12.93
N PHE A 67 -16.25 7.98 -13.38
CA PHE A 67 -16.66 6.66 -12.88
C PHE A 67 -15.64 5.58 -13.23
N SER A 68 -15.13 5.56 -14.47
CA SER A 68 -14.05 4.66 -14.90
C SER A 68 -12.75 4.91 -14.13
N THR A 69 -12.43 6.17 -13.84
CA THR A 69 -11.24 6.55 -13.06
C THR A 69 -11.42 6.18 -11.59
N ALA A 70 -12.60 6.43 -11.01
CA ALA A 70 -12.95 5.99 -9.66
C ALA A 70 -12.92 4.47 -9.54
N GLN A 71 -13.55 3.71 -10.45
CA GLN A 71 -13.47 2.25 -10.49
C GLN A 71 -12.01 1.78 -10.62
N LYS A 72 -11.20 2.39 -11.48
CA LYS A 72 -9.76 2.05 -11.60
C LYS A 72 -8.95 2.37 -10.35
N ILE A 73 -9.35 3.37 -9.55
CA ILE A 73 -8.76 3.69 -8.24
C ILE A 73 -9.26 2.74 -7.15
N HIS A 74 -10.54 2.36 -7.14
CA HIS A 74 -11.11 1.36 -6.23
C HIS A 74 -10.57 -0.05 -6.49
N HIS A 75 -10.33 -0.41 -7.76
CA HIS A 75 -9.60 -1.62 -8.15
C HIS A 75 -8.08 -1.46 -8.07
N SER A 76 -7.55 -0.31 -7.61
CA SER A 76 -6.13 -0.17 -7.34
C SER A 76 -5.76 -0.90 -6.07
N SER A 77 -4.77 -1.78 -6.14
CA SER A 77 -4.24 -2.58 -5.02
C SER A 77 -3.65 -1.75 -3.86
N LYS A 78 -3.68 -0.42 -3.94
CA LYS A 78 -3.41 0.51 -2.82
C LYS A 78 -4.56 0.64 -1.82
N PHE A 79 -5.80 0.29 -2.19
CA PHE A 79 -6.97 0.34 -1.31
C PHE A 79 -7.75 -1.00 -1.24
N ALA A 80 -7.24 -2.04 -1.91
CA ALA A 80 -7.85 -3.37 -1.94
C ALA A 80 -7.64 -4.11 -0.61
N GLU A 81 -8.56 -3.88 0.34
CA GLU A 81 -8.76 -4.61 1.59
C GLU A 81 -7.55 -4.63 2.56
N PRO A 82 -7.73 -5.02 3.84
CA PRO A 82 -6.59 -5.43 4.64
C PRO A 82 -6.01 -6.70 4.02
N LYS A 83 -4.89 -6.58 3.27
CA LYS A 83 -4.10 -7.73 2.79
C LYS A 83 -4.05 -8.78 3.89
N SER A 84 -4.70 -9.92 3.67
CA SER A 84 -4.86 -10.92 4.71
C SER A 84 -3.47 -11.46 5.08
N LYS A 85 -3.08 -11.23 6.33
CA LYS A 85 -1.75 -11.55 6.84
C LYS A 85 -1.75 -12.96 7.38
N PHE A 86 -1.11 -13.87 6.67
CA PHE A 86 -0.98 -15.26 7.10
C PHE A 86 0.29 -15.47 7.87
N PHE A 87 0.19 -16.19 8.97
CA PHE A 87 1.34 -16.54 9.79
C PHE A 87 1.65 -18.03 9.65
N SER A 88 2.94 -18.36 9.68
CA SER A 88 3.42 -19.74 9.68
C SER A 88 4.58 -19.86 10.65
N VAL A 89 4.57 -20.92 11.46
CA VAL A 89 5.56 -21.20 12.50
C VAL A 89 6.30 -22.47 12.15
N LEU A 90 7.58 -22.35 11.82
CA LEU A 90 8.47 -23.49 11.55
C LEU A 90 9.43 -23.68 12.71
N ILE A 91 9.44 -24.88 13.29
CA ILE A 91 10.42 -25.31 14.28
C ILE A 91 11.40 -26.29 13.61
N ASP A 92 12.67 -25.90 13.50
CA ASP A 92 13.77 -26.75 13.01
C ASP A 92 14.66 -27.22 14.16
N SER A 93 14.69 -28.54 14.43
CA SER A 93 15.56 -29.18 15.42
C SER A 93 16.75 -29.87 14.77
N GLY A 94 17.94 -29.29 14.92
CA GLY A 94 19.19 -29.89 14.48
C GLY A 94 20.10 -30.36 15.63
N LEU A 95 21.28 -30.89 15.25
CA LEU A 95 22.29 -31.46 16.15
C LEU A 95 22.69 -30.55 17.33
N TYR A 96 22.86 -29.24 17.08
CA TYR A 96 23.36 -28.24 18.04
C TYR A 96 22.31 -27.21 18.47
N GLY A 97 21.04 -27.61 18.45
CA GLY A 97 19.96 -26.75 18.92
C GLY A 97 18.72 -26.75 18.03
N SER A 98 17.58 -26.49 18.66
CA SER A 98 16.31 -26.22 17.99
C SER A 98 16.06 -24.72 17.82
N ARG A 99 15.48 -24.34 16.69
CA ARG A 99 15.11 -22.96 16.36
C ARG A 99 13.64 -22.91 15.98
N VAL A 100 12.98 -21.79 16.30
CA VAL A 100 11.67 -21.42 15.75
C VAL A 100 11.84 -20.21 14.85
N ARG A 101 11.12 -20.20 13.73
CA ARG A 101 10.95 -19.04 12.84
C ARG A 101 9.45 -18.79 12.66
N VAL A 102 9.06 -17.52 12.81
CA VAL A 102 7.71 -17.05 12.52
C VAL A 102 7.76 -16.24 11.25
N TYR A 103 6.98 -16.66 10.27
CA TYR A 103 6.82 -16.00 8.97
C TYR A 103 5.49 -15.26 8.90
N GLU A 104 5.50 -14.12 8.23
CA GLU A 104 4.34 -13.31 7.87
C GLU A 104 4.27 -13.21 6.34
N LEU A 105 3.14 -13.63 5.77
CA LEU A 105 2.85 -13.68 4.35
C LEU A 105 1.69 -12.74 4.03
N LEU A 106 1.71 -12.08 2.86
CA LEU A 106 0.75 -11.02 2.49
C LEU A 106 -0.44 -11.50 1.63
N ALA A 107 -0.50 -12.80 1.32
CA ALA A 107 -1.57 -13.43 0.52
C ALA A 107 -1.79 -14.88 0.96
N GLU A 108 -3.01 -15.39 0.82
CA GLU A 108 -3.36 -16.78 1.18
C GLU A 108 -2.97 -17.76 0.08
N GLY A 109 -2.65 -19.00 0.46
CA GLY A 109 -2.52 -20.14 -0.46
C GLY A 109 -1.22 -20.21 -1.27
N THR A 110 -0.56 -19.08 -1.52
CA THR A 110 0.73 -19.04 -2.23
C THR A 110 1.89 -19.37 -1.29
N MET A 111 2.54 -20.51 -1.53
CA MET A 111 3.90 -20.75 -1.02
C MET A 111 4.82 -19.62 -1.53
N PRO A 112 5.76 -19.11 -0.72
CA PRO A 112 6.47 -17.82 -0.94
C PRO A 112 7.42 -17.74 -2.15
N PHE A 113 7.25 -18.61 -3.14
CA PHE A 113 8.12 -18.79 -4.28
C PHE A 113 7.41 -18.54 -5.63
N THR A 114 6.08 -18.39 -5.67
CA THR A 114 5.37 -18.24 -6.97
C THR A 114 5.09 -16.79 -7.38
N ASP A 115 5.29 -15.80 -6.51
CA ASP A 115 5.14 -14.36 -6.82
C ASP A 115 6.44 -13.56 -6.58
N GLY A 116 7.53 -14.23 -6.18
CA GLY A 116 8.80 -13.60 -5.83
C GLY A 116 8.79 -12.83 -4.50
N SER A 117 7.67 -12.81 -3.74
CA SER A 117 7.61 -12.14 -2.45
C SER A 117 8.16 -13.04 -1.34
N MET A 118 9.42 -12.80 -0.98
CA MET A 118 10.04 -13.50 0.14
C MET A 118 9.26 -13.22 1.46
N PRO A 119 9.01 -14.25 2.28
CA PRO A 119 8.12 -14.12 3.43
C PRO A 119 8.84 -13.35 4.54
N LEU A 120 8.17 -12.37 5.13
CA LEU A 120 8.76 -11.53 6.17
C LEU A 120 8.96 -12.37 7.44
N ILE A 121 10.15 -12.30 8.04
CA ILE A 121 10.46 -13.01 9.29
C ILE A 121 10.03 -12.14 10.47
N ALA A 122 8.81 -12.38 10.98
CA ALA A 122 8.26 -11.71 12.16
C ALA A 122 9.00 -12.07 13.47
N GLY A 123 9.74 -13.19 13.49
CA GLY A 123 10.62 -13.53 14.60
C GLY A 123 11.42 -14.81 14.43
N SER A 124 12.50 -14.93 15.19
CA SER A 124 13.34 -16.12 15.26
C SER A 124 13.93 -16.26 16.66
N MET A 125 13.95 -17.48 17.22
CA MET A 125 14.59 -17.80 18.49
C MET A 125 15.26 -19.17 18.40
N LYS A 126 16.47 -19.32 18.97
CA LYS A 126 17.20 -20.60 19.04
C LYS A 126 17.46 -20.99 20.50
N VAL A 127 17.21 -22.26 20.82
CA VAL A 127 17.63 -22.93 22.05
C VAL A 127 18.85 -23.82 21.73
N ARG A 128 19.80 -23.97 22.67
CA ARG A 128 21.07 -24.68 22.42
C ARG A 128 20.96 -26.21 22.48
N SER A 129 19.91 -26.76 23.07
CA SER A 129 19.54 -28.18 23.01
C SER A 129 18.73 -28.49 21.75
N GLY A 130 19.02 -29.63 21.12
CA GLY A 130 18.22 -30.22 20.04
C GLY A 130 17.44 -31.43 20.56
N LEU A 131 16.38 -31.86 19.84
CA LEU A 131 15.48 -32.92 20.31
C LEU A 131 16.16 -34.27 20.58
N ALA A 132 17.24 -34.62 19.86
CA ALA A 132 18.00 -35.83 20.14
C ALA A 132 18.75 -35.83 21.49
N GLY A 133 18.81 -34.68 22.18
CA GLY A 133 19.30 -34.60 23.57
C GLY A 133 18.33 -35.18 24.61
N PHE A 134 17.10 -35.52 24.22
CA PHE A 134 16.07 -36.09 25.08
C PHE A 134 15.93 -37.61 24.90
N ALA A 135 16.97 -38.30 24.39
CA ALA A 135 16.95 -39.73 24.14
C ALA A 135 16.74 -40.57 25.43
N GLU A 136 17.29 -40.12 26.55
CA GLU A 136 17.17 -40.78 27.86
C GLU A 136 15.81 -40.49 28.53
N ASN A 137 15.27 -39.28 28.30
CA ASN A 137 14.04 -38.77 28.91
C ASN A 137 13.09 -38.16 27.84
N PRO A 138 12.48 -38.99 26.96
CA PRO A 138 11.72 -38.53 25.78
C PRO A 138 10.52 -37.64 26.10
N GLU A 139 9.87 -37.89 27.24
CA GLU A 139 8.70 -37.14 27.71
C GLU A 139 8.98 -35.65 27.93
N ASN A 140 10.22 -35.27 28.27
CA ASN A 140 10.61 -33.88 28.49
C ASN A 140 10.90 -33.09 27.19
N ALA A 141 10.87 -33.73 26.02
CA ALA A 141 11.08 -33.07 24.73
C ALA A 141 10.05 -31.96 24.44
N GLY A 142 8.82 -32.14 24.92
CA GLY A 142 7.73 -31.18 24.82
C GLY A 142 8.05 -29.82 25.43
N ASP A 143 8.74 -29.75 26.57
CA ASP A 143 9.08 -28.49 27.26
C ASP A 143 9.94 -27.55 26.40
N LEU A 144 10.83 -28.13 25.59
CA LEU A 144 11.61 -27.39 24.61
C LEU A 144 10.70 -26.79 23.53
N VAL A 145 9.74 -27.58 23.03
CA VAL A 145 8.80 -27.13 22.00
C VAL A 145 7.83 -26.09 22.56
N ASP A 146 7.37 -26.25 23.79
CA ASP A 146 6.52 -25.28 24.50
C ASP A 146 7.22 -23.92 24.63
N ARG A 147 8.51 -23.91 25.02
CA ARG A 147 9.31 -22.67 25.05
C ARG A 147 9.37 -21.98 23.68
N LEU A 148 9.52 -22.74 22.61
CA LEU A 148 9.54 -22.22 21.24
C LEU A 148 8.16 -21.73 20.77
N VAL A 149 7.09 -22.46 21.11
CA VAL A 149 5.68 -22.09 20.85
C VAL A 149 5.28 -20.83 21.61
N LYS A 150 5.68 -20.68 22.88
CA LYS A 150 5.46 -19.47 23.69
C LYS A 150 6.10 -18.23 23.06
N PHE A 151 7.32 -18.36 22.52
CA PHE A 151 7.94 -17.28 21.74
C PHE A 151 7.13 -16.96 20.47
N ALA A 152 6.71 -17.98 19.71
CA ALA A 152 5.93 -17.78 18.49
C ALA A 152 4.57 -17.10 18.78
N LYS A 153 3.87 -17.49 19.85
CA LYS A 153 2.65 -16.84 20.36
C LYS A 153 2.84 -15.35 20.69
N GLY A 154 4.04 -14.96 21.13
CA GLY A 154 4.41 -13.56 21.34
C GLY A 154 4.64 -12.76 20.05
N ARG A 155 4.67 -13.41 18.87
CA ARG A 155 4.84 -12.76 17.55
C ARG A 155 3.56 -12.82 16.70
N VAL A 156 2.78 -13.88 16.84
CA VAL A 156 1.54 -14.08 16.08
C VAL A 156 0.35 -13.44 16.81
N PRO A 157 -0.43 -12.54 16.17
CA PRO A 157 -1.64 -11.97 16.77
C PRO A 157 -2.62 -13.06 17.22
N LYS A 158 -3.20 -12.92 18.43
CA LYS A 158 -4.05 -13.96 19.04
C LYS A 158 -5.23 -14.40 18.16
N LYS A 159 -5.79 -13.49 17.36
CA LYS A 159 -6.88 -13.77 16.40
C LYS A 159 -6.47 -14.73 15.28
N GLU A 160 -5.19 -14.77 14.91
CA GLU A 160 -4.67 -15.62 13.84
C GLU A 160 -4.17 -16.98 14.32
N TRP A 161 -4.16 -17.26 15.62
CA TRP A 161 -3.60 -18.52 16.15
C TRP A 161 -4.24 -19.74 15.46
N GLY A 162 -5.57 -19.83 15.41
CA GLY A 162 -6.27 -20.95 14.77
C GLY A 162 -6.02 -21.09 13.26
N ASN A 163 -5.58 -20.03 12.57
CA ASN A 163 -5.23 -20.04 11.15
C ASN A 163 -3.73 -20.30 10.91
N THR A 164 -2.91 -20.07 11.92
CA THR A 164 -1.44 -20.13 11.85
C THR A 164 -0.98 -21.56 11.87
N LYS A 165 -0.37 -22.03 10.77
CA LYS A 165 0.18 -23.38 10.69
C LYS A 165 1.45 -23.49 11.53
N VAL A 166 1.55 -24.51 12.38
CA VAL A 166 2.79 -24.86 13.09
C VAL A 166 3.34 -26.19 12.59
N GLN A 167 4.64 -26.23 12.27
CA GLN A 167 5.34 -27.40 11.76
C GLN A 167 6.61 -27.66 12.58
N LEU A 168 6.91 -28.94 12.84
CA LEU A 168 8.12 -29.38 13.51
C LEU A 168 8.90 -30.32 12.60
N MET A 169 10.10 -29.90 12.22
CA MET A 169 11.03 -30.68 11.42
C MET A 169 12.28 -30.94 12.25
N ALA A 170 12.58 -32.21 12.49
CA ALA A 170 13.77 -32.62 13.24
C ALA A 170 14.64 -33.53 12.38
N GLY A 171 15.97 -33.39 12.44
CA GLY A 171 16.85 -34.20 11.59
C GLY A 171 18.33 -33.97 11.87
N GLY A 172 19.15 -34.77 11.21
CA GLY A 172 20.59 -34.83 11.43
C GLY A 172 21.01 -36.08 12.19
N GLU A 173 22.28 -36.45 12.02
CA GLU A 173 22.87 -37.73 12.44
C GLU A 173 22.46 -38.23 13.83
N LYS A 174 22.45 -37.36 14.86
CA LYS A 174 22.04 -37.75 16.22
C LYS A 174 20.61 -38.26 16.31
N VAL A 175 19.68 -37.73 15.51
CA VAL A 175 18.29 -38.22 15.43
C VAL A 175 18.26 -39.56 14.72
N ASP A 176 18.96 -39.67 13.59
CA ASP A 176 18.93 -40.87 12.74
C ASP A 176 19.50 -42.11 13.45
N ARG A 177 20.45 -41.89 14.36
CA ARG A 177 21.05 -42.92 15.24
C ARG A 177 20.18 -43.35 16.41
N LEU A 178 19.04 -42.71 16.66
CA LEU A 178 18.10 -43.13 17.72
C LEU A 178 17.21 -44.29 17.26
N GLU A 179 16.93 -45.20 18.19
CA GLU A 179 15.92 -46.24 18.02
C GLU A 179 14.58 -45.63 17.61
N LEU A 180 13.85 -46.30 16.70
CA LEU A 180 12.55 -45.85 16.20
C LEU A 180 11.55 -45.56 17.33
N LYS A 181 11.55 -46.40 18.37
CA LYS A 181 10.69 -46.22 19.55
C LYS A 181 11.01 -44.93 20.32
N VAL A 182 12.29 -44.65 20.55
CA VAL A 182 12.74 -43.42 21.24
C VAL A 182 12.39 -42.18 20.41
N ARG A 183 12.60 -42.23 19.09
CA ARG A 183 12.17 -41.19 18.16
C ARG A 183 10.68 -40.89 18.28
N GLU A 184 9.83 -41.92 18.23
CA GLU A 184 8.38 -41.71 18.28
C GLU A 184 7.92 -41.18 19.64
N MET A 185 8.53 -41.61 20.76
CA MET A 185 8.23 -41.05 22.08
C MET A 185 8.61 -39.57 22.20
N ILE A 186 9.79 -39.16 21.70
CA ILE A 186 10.22 -37.75 21.62
C ILE A 186 9.21 -36.95 20.78
N LEU A 187 8.86 -37.49 19.61
CA LEU A 187 7.98 -36.81 18.66
C LEU A 187 6.57 -36.65 19.22
N GLU A 188 6.03 -37.66 19.90
CA GLU A 188 4.70 -37.62 20.50
C GLU A 188 4.61 -36.64 21.69
N SER A 189 5.66 -36.56 22.52
CA SER A 189 5.77 -35.48 23.52
C SER A 189 5.68 -34.10 22.87
N CYS A 190 6.36 -33.91 21.73
CA CYS A 190 6.25 -32.68 20.95
C CYS A 190 4.84 -32.48 20.34
N ARG A 191 4.22 -33.53 19.78
CA ARG A 191 2.88 -33.45 19.17
C ARG A 191 1.82 -33.03 20.18
N ARG A 192 1.90 -33.48 21.43
CA ARG A 192 0.98 -33.08 22.51
C ARG A 192 0.99 -31.56 22.72
N VAL A 193 2.18 -30.97 22.86
CA VAL A 193 2.35 -29.51 23.00
C VAL A 193 1.87 -28.76 21.76
N LEU A 194 2.10 -29.29 20.55
CA LEU A 194 1.62 -28.67 19.31
C LEU A 194 0.09 -28.72 19.19
N ARG A 195 -0.57 -29.81 19.59
CA ARG A 195 -2.03 -29.92 19.68
C ARG A 195 -2.62 -28.90 20.67
N GLU A 196 -2.00 -28.76 21.84
CA GLU A 196 -2.44 -27.84 22.90
C GLU A 196 -2.05 -26.37 22.63
N SER A 197 -1.23 -26.11 21.61
CA SER A 197 -0.77 -24.76 21.28
C SER A 197 -1.90 -23.83 20.82
N GLY A 198 -2.98 -24.35 20.23
CA GLY A 198 -4.01 -23.54 19.58
C GLY A 198 -3.56 -22.91 18.25
N PHE A 199 -2.37 -23.27 17.75
CA PHE A 199 -2.02 -23.11 16.34
C PHE A 199 -2.66 -24.25 15.51
N ALA A 200 -2.88 -24.01 14.21
CA ALA A 200 -3.27 -25.07 13.30
C ALA A 200 -2.15 -26.11 13.21
N PHE A 201 -2.45 -27.35 13.60
CA PHE A 201 -1.49 -28.45 13.64
C PHE A 201 -2.11 -29.73 13.07
N LYS A 202 -1.28 -30.57 12.47
CA LYS A 202 -1.61 -31.94 12.07
C LYS A 202 -0.43 -32.85 12.36
N GLU A 203 -0.68 -34.12 12.66
CA GLU A 203 0.35 -35.04 13.13
C GLU A 203 1.48 -35.25 12.11
N GLU A 204 1.18 -35.23 10.81
CA GLU A 204 2.17 -35.36 9.74
C GLU A 204 3.07 -34.11 9.56
N TRP A 205 2.72 -32.99 10.21
CA TRP A 205 3.54 -31.77 10.24
C TRP A 205 4.62 -31.78 11.33
N ALA A 206 4.54 -32.74 12.27
CA ALA A 206 5.62 -33.06 13.20
C ALA A 206 6.29 -34.35 12.73
N ARG A 207 7.47 -34.23 12.12
CA ARG A 207 8.18 -35.38 11.55
C ARG A 207 9.70 -35.26 11.63
N PHE A 208 10.35 -36.41 11.66
CA PHE A 208 11.77 -36.49 11.35
C PHE A 208 11.97 -36.41 9.84
N ILE A 209 13.01 -35.69 9.41
CA ILE A 209 13.41 -35.57 8.02
C ILE A 209 14.83 -36.11 7.84
N ALA A 210 14.99 -37.00 6.86
CA ALA A 210 16.29 -37.53 6.50
C ALA A 210 17.23 -36.41 6.03
N VAL A 211 18.53 -36.58 6.31
CA VAL A 211 19.58 -35.60 6.01
C VAL A 211 19.63 -35.20 4.53
N GLU A 212 19.31 -36.12 3.61
CA GLU A 212 19.22 -35.87 2.17
C GLU A 212 18.19 -34.78 1.81
N HIS A 213 17.03 -34.77 2.47
CA HIS A 213 16.02 -33.71 2.29
C HIS A 213 16.46 -32.37 2.88
N LEU A 214 17.26 -32.37 3.95
CA LEU A 214 17.84 -31.13 4.50
C LEU A 214 18.87 -30.53 3.54
N PHE A 215 19.73 -31.36 2.94
CA PHE A 215 20.68 -30.90 1.93
C PHE A 215 19.97 -30.29 0.73
N ASN A 216 19.00 -30.99 0.13
CA ASN A 216 18.30 -30.50 -1.06
C ASN A 216 17.58 -29.15 -0.83
N VAL A 217 16.96 -28.94 0.35
CA VAL A 217 16.35 -27.66 0.75
C VAL A 217 17.39 -26.57 1.04
N SER A 218 18.57 -26.92 1.54
CA SER A 218 19.66 -25.96 1.80
C SER A 218 20.43 -25.56 0.53
N ASP A 219 20.57 -26.49 -0.42
CA ASP A 219 21.30 -26.33 -1.68
C ASP A 219 20.47 -25.56 -2.70
N GLN A 220 19.16 -25.80 -2.75
CA GLN A 220 18.24 -24.91 -3.47
C GLN A 220 18.31 -23.47 -2.92
N ARG A 221 18.24 -23.30 -1.59
CA ARG A 221 18.43 -22.00 -0.93
C ARG A 221 19.82 -21.36 -1.18
N ALA A 222 20.83 -22.13 -1.58
CA ALA A 222 22.13 -21.61 -1.96
C ALA A 222 22.16 -21.15 -3.43
N ARG A 223 21.59 -21.95 -4.35
CA ARG A 223 21.41 -21.58 -5.76
C ARG A 223 20.55 -20.33 -5.92
N ASP A 224 19.39 -20.28 -5.26
CA ASP A 224 18.47 -19.12 -5.28
C ASP A 224 19.12 -17.81 -4.78
N LYS A 225 20.27 -17.88 -4.08
CA LYS A 225 21.05 -16.72 -3.64
C LYS A 225 22.14 -16.28 -4.62
N GLN A 226 22.66 -17.20 -5.44
CA GLN A 226 23.69 -16.87 -6.44
C GLN A 226 23.08 -16.32 -7.73
N GLU A 227 21.80 -16.60 -8.02
CA GLU A 227 21.10 -16.11 -9.21
C GLU A 227 20.65 -14.63 -9.12
N TRP A 228 20.89 -13.98 -7.97
CA TRP A 228 20.53 -12.58 -7.68
C TRP A 228 21.69 -11.77 -7.08
N SER A 229 22.94 -12.08 -7.44
CA SER A 229 24.16 -11.33 -7.11
C SER A 229 24.99 -11.05 -8.35
#